data_AF-A0A1Q9A1S3-F1
#
_entry.id   AF-A0A1Q9A1S3-F1
#
_cell.length_a   1.000
_cell.length_b   1.000
_cell.length_c   1.000
_cell.angle_alpha   90.00
_cell.angle_beta   90.00
_cell.angle_gamma   90.00
#
_symmetry.space_group_name_H-M   'P 1'
#
loop_
_entity.id
_entity.type
_entity.pdbx_description
1 polymer ?
#
loop_
_entity_poly.entity_id
_entity_poly.type
_entity_poly.pdbx_seq_one_letter_code
_entity_poly.pdbx_strand_id
1 'polypeptide(L)'
;MSHEQNAEKLIRMANQIATFFKSQPEAERLAGIATHINKFWEPRMRRQFFEMIDGQSEGFDPLVVEAAKQVVRPVDNSAATFGLSASRSA
;
A
#
# COMPACT_ATOMS: atom_id res chain seq x y z
N MET A 1 -0.58 -4.70 -21.64
CA MET A 1 -1.83 -4.32 -20.95
C MET A 1 -1.86 -4.76 -19.47
N SER A 2 -0.71 -4.94 -18.81
CA SER A 2 -0.64 -5.65 -17.51
C SER A 2 -0.39 -4.75 -16.29
N HIS A 3 -0.05 -3.47 -16.49
CA HIS A 3 0.29 -2.55 -15.40
C HIS A 3 -0.92 -1.73 -14.90
N GLU A 4 -1.83 -1.31 -15.79
CA GLU A 4 -3.07 -0.58 -15.42
C GLU A 4 -4.03 -1.37 -14.53
N GLN A 5 -4.26 -2.65 -14.85
CA GLN A 5 -5.17 -3.50 -14.07
C GLN A 5 -4.73 -3.66 -12.60
N ASN A 6 -3.42 -3.54 -12.33
CA ASN A 6 -2.89 -3.59 -10.97
C ASN A 6 -3.12 -2.28 -10.23
N ALA A 7 -3.05 -1.13 -10.92
CA ALA A 7 -3.31 0.18 -10.34
C ALA A 7 -4.78 0.34 -9.93
N GLU A 8 -5.71 0.07 -10.85
CA GLU A 8 -7.15 0.13 -10.57
C GLU A 8 -7.55 -0.80 -9.42
N LYS A 9 -6.98 -2.01 -9.39
CA LYS A 9 -7.22 -2.97 -8.32
C LYS A 9 -6.73 -2.45 -6.97
N LEU A 10 -5.57 -1.81 -6.95
CA LEU A 10 -4.95 -1.27 -5.73
C LEU A 10 -5.74 -0.07 -5.19
N ILE A 11 -6.21 0.82 -6.07
CA ILE A 11 -7.15 1.91 -5.74
C ILE A 11 -8.42 1.33 -5.13
N ARG A 12 -9.03 0.32 -5.78
CA ARG A 12 -10.25 -0.33 -5.28
C ARG A 12 -10.04 -0.94 -3.89
N MET A 13 -8.93 -1.65 -3.68
CA MET A 13 -8.60 -2.23 -2.38
C MET A 13 -8.44 -1.16 -1.29
N ALA A 14 -7.73 -0.07 -1.59
CA ALA A 14 -7.56 1.04 -0.64
C ALA A 14 -8.93 1.66 -0.26
N ASN A 15 -9.78 1.89 -1.26
CA ASN A 15 -11.12 2.46 -1.03
C ASN A 15 -12.04 1.52 -0.25
N GLN A 16 -11.90 0.20 -0.43
CA GLN A 16 -12.63 -0.79 0.38
C GLN A 16 -12.21 -0.73 1.85
N ILE A 17 -10.91 -0.59 2.13
CA ILE A 17 -10.40 -0.40 3.49
C ILE A 17 -10.99 0.89 4.09
N ALA A 18 -10.95 2.00 3.35
CA ALA A 18 -11.54 3.26 3.83
C ALA A 18 -13.04 3.13 4.09
N THR A 19 -13.78 2.45 3.21
CA THR A 19 -15.22 2.21 3.37
C THR A 19 -15.52 1.43 4.65
N PHE A 20 -14.72 0.41 4.99
CA PHE A 20 -14.86 -0.31 6.25
C PHE A 20 -14.66 0.61 7.45
N PHE A 21 -13.61 1.44 7.43
CA PHE A 21 -13.30 2.36 8.52
C PHE A 21 -14.28 3.55 8.63
N LYS A 22 -15.07 3.87 7.60
CA LYS A 22 -16.15 4.87 7.72
C LYS A 22 -17.18 4.53 8.80
N SER A 23 -17.34 3.24 9.14
CA SER A 23 -18.22 2.78 10.23
C SER A 23 -17.62 2.98 11.63
N GLN A 24 -16.31 3.22 11.73
CA GLN A 24 -15.57 3.36 12.99
C GLN A 24 -15.59 4.83 13.48
N PRO A 25 -15.19 5.11 14.73
CA PRO A 25 -15.07 6.48 15.24
C PRO A 25 -14.09 7.31 14.41
N GLU A 26 -14.44 8.58 14.12
CA GLU A 26 -13.67 9.46 13.23
C GLU A 26 -12.19 9.59 13.62
N ALA A 27 -11.93 9.71 14.93
CA ALA A 27 -10.58 9.81 15.49
C ALA A 27 -9.69 8.58 15.17
N GLU A 28 -10.29 7.42 14.95
CA GLU A 28 -9.57 6.17 14.70
C GLU A 28 -9.48 5.81 13.22
N ARG A 29 -10.28 6.43 12.34
CA ARG A 29 -10.35 6.04 10.92
C ARG A 29 -9.01 6.15 10.22
N LEU A 30 -8.35 7.30 10.33
CA LEU A 30 -7.08 7.56 9.64
C LEU A 30 -5.98 6.63 10.13
N ALA A 31 -5.83 6.52 11.46
CA ALA A 31 -4.84 5.64 12.08
C ALA A 31 -5.11 4.16 11.77
N GLY A 32 -6.38 3.76 11.73
CA GLY A 32 -6.83 2.41 11.39
C GLY A 32 -6.52 2.04 9.94
N ILE A 33 -6.82 2.92 8.98
CA ILE A 33 -6.50 2.72 7.56
C ILE A 33 -4.98 2.59 7.38
N ALA A 34 -4.21 3.53 7.94
CA ALA A 34 -2.76 3.53 7.81
C ALA A 34 -2.13 2.26 8.43
N THR A 35 -2.60 1.86 9.62
CA THR A 35 -2.17 0.63 10.29
C THR A 35 -2.50 -0.61 9.46
N HIS A 36 -3.68 -0.68 8.86
CA HIS A 36 -4.09 -1.79 8.02
C HIS A 36 -3.17 -1.91 6.79
N ILE A 37 -2.92 -0.81 6.08
CA ILE A 37 -2.01 -0.79 4.94
C ILE A 37 -0.60 -1.22 5.38
N ASN A 38 -0.08 -0.70 6.49
CA ASN A 38 1.25 -1.05 6.99
C ASN A 38 1.37 -2.54 7.36
N LYS A 39 0.33 -3.14 7.95
CA LYS A 39 0.34 -4.54 8.42
C LYS A 39 0.11 -5.55 7.31
N PHE A 40 -0.78 -5.26 6.36
CA PHE A 40 -1.25 -6.25 5.40
C PHE A 40 -0.68 -6.06 4.00
N TRP A 41 -0.12 -4.89 3.67
CA TRP A 41 0.43 -4.66 2.33
C TRP A 41 1.93 -4.90 2.28
N GLU A 42 2.33 -5.68 1.30
CA GLU A 42 3.74 -5.92 1.02
C GLU A 42 4.47 -4.63 0.62
N PRO A 43 5.80 -4.53 0.85
CA PRO A 43 6.58 -3.35 0.49
C PRO A 43 6.43 -2.91 -0.97
N ARG A 44 6.27 -3.86 -1.91
CA ARG A 44 6.05 -3.55 -3.33
C ARG A 44 4.71 -2.87 -3.59
N MET A 45 3.64 -3.34 -2.94
CA MET A 45 2.32 -2.71 -3.04
C MET A 45 2.33 -1.31 -2.45
N ARG A 46 3.00 -1.10 -1.31
CA ARG A 46 3.14 0.22 -0.70
C ARG A 46 3.92 1.19 -1.57
N ARG A 47 4.94 0.74 -2.31
CA ARG A 47 5.62 1.60 -3.29
C ARG A 47 4.68 2.06 -4.40
N GLN A 48 4.00 1.10 -5.05
CA GLN A 48 3.04 1.42 -6.10
C GLN A 48 1.92 2.35 -5.60
N PHE A 49 1.44 2.14 -4.38
CA PHE A 49 0.47 3.03 -3.73
C PHE A 49 0.95 4.48 -3.64
N PHE A 50 2.19 4.68 -3.19
CA PHE A 50 2.78 6.02 -3.09
C PHE A 50 3.08 6.62 -4.47
N GLU A 51 3.55 5.83 -5.43
CA GLU A 51 3.73 6.29 -6.82
C GLU A 51 2.42 6.81 -7.42
N MET A 52 1.30 6.12 -7.16
CA MET A 52 -0.02 6.57 -7.61
C MET A 52 -0.47 7.83 -6.87
N ILE A 53 -0.34 7.90 -5.54
CA ILE A 53 -0.74 9.09 -4.76
C ILE A 53 0.08 10.32 -5.14
N ASP A 54 1.39 10.17 -5.34
CA ASP A 54 2.29 11.28 -5.67
C ASP A 54 2.12 11.76 -7.12
N GLY A 55 1.70 10.88 -8.03
CA GLY A 55 1.46 11.20 -9.44
C GLY A 55 0.05 11.71 -9.74
N GLN A 56 -0.96 10.90 -9.40
CA GLN A 56 -2.39 11.20 -9.61
C GLN A 56 -3.21 10.50 -8.52
N SER A 57 -3.60 11.25 -7.49
CA SER A 57 -4.48 10.74 -6.42
C SER A 57 -5.96 10.56 -6.87
N GLU A 58 -6.23 10.61 -8.17
CA GLU A 58 -7.58 10.53 -8.73
C GLU A 58 -8.15 9.12 -8.53
N GLY A 59 -9.38 9.05 -8.02
CA GLY A 59 -10.04 7.79 -7.71
C GLY A 59 -9.75 7.22 -6.31
N PHE A 60 -8.81 7.78 -5.55
CA PHE A 60 -8.66 7.43 -4.13
C PHE A 60 -9.69 8.16 -3.26
N ASP A 61 -10.21 7.46 -2.26
CA ASP A 61 -11.06 8.08 -1.23
C ASP A 61 -10.24 9.12 -0.44
N PRO A 62 -10.82 10.29 -0.10
CA PRO A 62 -10.11 11.32 0.67
C PRO A 62 -9.51 10.80 1.98
N LEU A 63 -10.16 9.84 2.64
CA LEU A 63 -9.62 9.22 3.86
C LEU A 63 -8.35 8.42 3.59
N VAL A 64 -8.21 7.81 2.42
CA VAL A 64 -7.01 7.08 2.02
C VAL A 64 -5.86 8.06 1.79
N VAL A 65 -6.11 9.16 1.09
CA VAL A 65 -5.10 10.20 0.82
C VAL A 65 -4.61 10.83 2.12
N GLU A 66 -5.52 11.12 3.05
CA GLU A 66 -5.15 11.62 4.38
C GLU A 66 -4.39 10.57 5.22
N ALA A 67 -4.84 9.31 5.20
CA ALA A 67 -4.17 8.22 5.90
C ALA A 67 -2.79 7.91 5.33
N ALA A 68 -2.55 8.17 4.04
CA ALA A 68 -1.25 7.95 3.40
C ALA A 68 -0.12 8.75 4.07
N LYS A 69 -0.42 9.89 4.70
CA LYS A 69 0.53 10.68 5.50
C LYS A 69 1.05 9.94 6.73
N GLN A 70 0.33 8.91 7.20
CA GLN A 70 0.69 8.06 8.35
C GLN A 70 1.19 6.67 7.92
N VAL A 71 1.13 6.33 6.63
CA VAL A 71 1.63 5.05 6.11
C VAL A 71 3.16 5.12 6.02
N VAL A 72 3.84 4.06 6.44
CA VAL A 72 5.29 3.99 6.40
C VAL A 72 5.73 3.75 4.95
N ARG A 73 6.39 4.75 4.36
CA ARG A 73 7.04 4.64 3.06
C ARG A 73 8.14 3.57 3.16
N PRO A 74 8.06 2.49 2.38
CA PRO A 74 9.12 1.49 2.37
C PRO A 74 10.41 2.12 1.82
N VAL A 75 11.51 1.96 2.55
CA VAL A 75 12.84 2.28 2.02
C VAL A 75 13.16 1.32 0.87
N ASP A 76 13.72 1.83 -0.22
CA ASP A 76 14.11 1.02 -1.38
C ASP A 76 15.27 0.08 -1.04
N ASN A 77 14.98 -1.04 -0.37
CA ASN A 77 15.92 -2.15 -0.18
C ASN A 77 15.96 -3.09 -1.40
N SER A 78 15.62 -2.59 -2.60
CA SER A 78 15.53 -3.42 -3.81
C SER A 78 16.89 -3.93 -4.33
N ALA A 79 18.01 -3.58 -3.67
CA ALA A 79 19.35 -4.01 -4.05
C ALA A 79 19.98 -5.11 -3.16
N ALA A 80 19.38 -5.50 -2.03
CA ALA A 80 20.03 -6.46 -1.13
C ALA A 80 19.07 -7.55 -0.64
N THR A 81 19.51 -8.81 -0.76
CA THR A 81 18.96 -10.05 -0.15
C THR A 81 18.26 -11.04 -1.09
N PHE A 82 18.81 -11.26 -2.29
CA PHE A 82 18.66 -12.58 -2.95
C PHE A 82 20.03 -13.09 -3.40
N GLY A 83 20.88 -13.37 -2.41
CA GLY A 83 22.21 -13.94 -2.58
C GLY A 83 22.34 -15.25 -1.81
N LEU A 84 22.28 -16.35 -2.56
CA LEU A 84 22.98 -17.62 -2.30
C LEU A 84 22.50 -18.53 -1.15
N SER A 85 21.54 -19.40 -1.45
CA SER A 85 21.64 -20.81 -1.02
C SER A 85 21.09 -21.72 -2.12
N ALA A 86 21.97 -22.08 -3.05
CA ALA A 86 21.79 -23.22 -3.91
C ALA A 86 23.16 -23.87 -4.11
N SER A 87 23.26 -25.12 -3.68
CA SER A 87 24.17 -26.19 -4.12
C SER A 87 24.88 -26.87 -2.96
N ARG A 88 24.42 -28.09 -2.64
CA ARG A 88 25.28 -29.25 -2.38
C ARG A 88 24.45 -30.51 -2.59
N SER A 89 24.57 -31.07 -3.80
CA SER A 89 24.42 -32.50 -4.06
C SER A 89 25.83 -33.04 -4.28
N ALA A 90 26.20 -34.04 -3.49
CA ALA A 90 27.24 -35.02 -3.78
C ALA A 90 26.84 -36.31 -3.08
#